data_AF-A0A7S0BL04-F1
#
_entry.id   AF-A0A7S0BL04-F1
#
_cell.length_a   1.000
_cell.length_b   1.000
_cell.length_c   1.000
_cell.angle_alpha   90.00
_cell.angle_beta   90.00
_cell.angle_gamma   90.00
#
_symmetry.space_group_name_H-M   'P 1'
#
loop_
_entity.id
_entity.type
_entity.pdbx_description
1 polymer ?
#
loop_
_entity_poly.entity_id
_entity_poly.type
_entity_poly.pdbx_seq_one_letter_code
_entity_poly.pdbx_strand_id
1 'polypeptide(L)'
;MWDSNSEAMVWLDHGQPRQGLTGGGGVCRRDYYPLFHEVPNGGAEIVLYVEMACNGLFGAGRGGDIEPPDPNCSYTLRECGISTFDADAWQLLQCVTFLEGCATSLPVGNTRKQTALHCANRVINAVDVMDKHTYGKGLEIADKYFIQSGTSRPHDSKEFARTGVTPTVFAIGNCHIDTAWLWPYAETRRKCARSWSTQVRNMGKYP
;
A
#
# COMPACT_ATOMS: atom_id res chain seq x y z
N MET A 1 0.92 12.79 5.32
CA MET A 1 -0.17 12.63 4.34
C MET A 1 -0.07 13.75 3.33
N TRP A 2 -0.22 13.42 2.06
CA TRP A 2 -0.23 14.34 0.94
C TRP A 2 -1.10 13.77 -0.18
N ASP A 3 -2.19 14.46 -0.53
CA ASP A 3 -3.04 14.14 -1.68
C ASP A 3 -3.32 15.39 -2.51
N SER A 4 -2.65 15.48 -3.66
CA SER A 4 -2.87 16.52 -4.67
C SER A 4 -3.74 16.07 -5.84
N ASN A 5 -4.37 14.88 -5.75
CA ASN A 5 -5.02 14.19 -6.87
C ASN A 5 -4.09 14.03 -8.10
N SER A 6 -2.79 14.03 -7.85
CA SER A 6 -1.73 14.06 -8.85
C SER A 6 -0.55 13.24 -8.38
N GLU A 7 0.46 13.18 -9.22
CA GLU A 7 1.67 12.42 -9.00
C GLU A 7 2.75 13.33 -8.38
N ALA A 8 3.47 12.88 -7.35
CA ALA A 8 4.43 13.72 -6.61
C ALA A 8 5.65 12.94 -6.12
N MET A 9 6.72 13.64 -5.77
CA MET A 9 7.97 13.07 -5.26
C MET A 9 8.37 13.70 -3.94
N VAL A 10 8.65 12.89 -2.92
CA VAL A 10 9.24 13.34 -1.66
C VAL A 10 10.76 13.36 -1.78
N TRP A 11 11.34 14.50 -1.45
CA TRP A 11 12.77 14.73 -1.36
C TRP A 11 13.15 15.13 0.07
N LEU A 12 14.28 14.63 0.55
CA LEU A 12 14.92 15.19 1.74
C LEU A 12 15.87 16.34 1.37
N ASP A 13 16.41 16.97 2.40
CA ASP A 13 17.53 17.89 2.29
C ASP A 13 18.65 17.32 1.38
N HIS A 14 19.27 18.23 0.63
CA HIS A 14 20.32 17.92 -0.35
C HIS A 14 19.87 17.08 -1.55
N GLY A 15 18.56 17.09 -1.88
CA GLY A 15 18.06 16.54 -3.14
C GLY A 15 18.03 15.01 -3.19
N GLN A 16 17.90 14.35 -2.03
CA GLN A 16 17.82 12.89 -1.98
C GLN A 16 16.39 12.41 -2.25
N PRO A 17 16.15 11.63 -3.33
CA PRO A 17 14.84 11.11 -3.64
C PRO A 17 14.43 10.02 -2.64
N ARG A 18 13.20 10.09 -2.08
CA ARG A 18 12.73 9.10 -1.10
C ARG A 18 11.57 8.24 -1.54
N GLN A 19 10.49 8.85 -2.00
CA GLN A 19 9.27 8.12 -2.32
C GLN A 19 8.38 8.90 -3.27
N GLY A 20 7.87 8.21 -4.27
CA GLY A 20 6.75 8.67 -5.07
C GLY A 20 5.45 8.67 -4.27
N LEU A 21 4.61 9.64 -4.58
CA LEU A 21 3.24 9.77 -4.10
C LEU A 21 2.32 9.78 -5.32
N THR A 22 1.18 9.11 -5.18
CA THR A 22 0.12 9.04 -6.19
C THR A 22 -1.18 9.35 -5.49
N GLY A 23 -1.67 10.57 -5.67
CA GLY A 23 -2.93 11.03 -5.09
C GLY A 23 -4.16 10.46 -5.79
N GLY A 24 -5.33 10.88 -5.33
CA GLY A 24 -6.62 10.45 -5.87
C GLY A 24 -7.10 9.10 -5.34
N GLY A 25 -7.93 8.41 -6.12
CA GLY A 25 -8.53 7.13 -5.75
C GLY A 25 -7.85 5.92 -6.40
N GLY A 26 -8.39 4.73 -6.10
CA GLY A 26 -7.99 3.48 -6.76
C GLY A 26 -6.85 2.74 -6.09
N VAL A 27 -6.50 1.58 -6.68
CA VAL A 27 -5.57 0.61 -6.09
C VAL A 27 -4.10 1.07 -6.09
N CYS A 28 -3.76 2.04 -6.94
CA CYS A 28 -2.41 2.60 -7.04
C CYS A 28 -2.17 3.80 -6.11
N ARG A 29 -3.17 4.19 -5.29
CA ARG A 29 -3.07 5.32 -4.38
C ARG A 29 -1.90 5.13 -3.39
N ARG A 30 -1.08 6.16 -3.26
CA ARG A 30 0.00 6.26 -2.27
C ARG A 30 0.16 7.72 -1.86
N ASP A 31 -0.52 8.08 -0.79
CA ASP A 31 -0.69 9.46 -0.30
C ASP A 31 0.02 9.70 1.03
N TYR A 32 0.95 8.81 1.42
CA TYR A 32 1.68 8.93 2.67
C TYR A 32 3.15 8.60 2.51
N TYR A 33 3.97 9.25 3.34
CA TYR A 33 5.38 8.97 3.51
C TYR A 33 5.66 8.81 5.02
N PRO A 34 6.15 7.65 5.48
CA PRO A 34 6.49 7.46 6.89
C PRO A 34 7.71 8.31 7.27
N LEU A 35 7.51 9.24 8.21
CA LEU A 35 8.55 10.17 8.69
C LEU A 35 9.54 9.48 9.64
N PHE A 36 9.01 8.70 10.58
CA PHE A 36 9.79 8.04 11.63
C PHE A 36 9.32 6.61 11.82
N HIS A 37 10.21 5.77 12.34
CA HIS A 37 9.83 4.46 12.87
C HIS A 37 9.22 4.58 14.28
N GLU A 38 9.75 5.50 15.08
CA GLU A 38 9.27 5.83 16.43
C GLU A 38 9.00 7.33 16.51
N VAL A 39 7.89 7.72 17.14
CA VAL A 39 7.51 9.13 17.26
C VAL A 39 8.51 9.81 18.21
N PRO A 40 9.27 10.83 17.78
CA PRO A 40 10.16 11.54 18.68
C PRO A 40 9.34 12.27 19.76
N ASN A 41 9.92 12.43 20.95
CA ASN A 41 9.30 13.08 22.12
C ASN A 41 9.13 14.62 21.97
N GLY A 42 8.94 15.10 20.73
CA GLY A 42 8.83 16.52 20.37
C GLY A 42 10.16 17.15 19.93
N GLY A 43 10.08 18.35 19.37
CA GLY A 43 11.24 19.22 19.08
C GLY A 43 12.01 18.95 17.79
N ALA A 44 11.69 17.89 17.04
CA ALA A 44 12.30 17.63 15.75
C ALA A 44 11.64 18.48 14.65
N GLU A 45 12.35 19.49 14.14
CA GLU A 45 12.00 20.12 12.87
C GLU A 45 12.42 19.20 11.72
N ILE A 46 11.51 18.94 10.79
CA ILE A 46 11.82 18.20 9.57
C ILE A 46 11.41 19.07 8.39
N VAL A 47 12.34 19.24 7.47
CA VAL A 47 12.07 19.84 6.18
C VAL A 47 11.95 18.73 5.14
N LEU A 48 10.84 18.73 4.41
CA LEU A 48 10.61 17.87 3.25
C LEU A 48 10.27 18.75 2.06
N TYR A 49 10.77 18.38 0.90
CA TYR A 49 10.38 19.01 -0.35
C TYR A 49 9.50 18.05 -1.14
N VAL A 50 8.36 18.54 -1.62
CA VAL A 50 7.43 17.75 -2.45
C VAL A 50 7.43 18.32 -3.86
N GLU A 51 7.97 17.58 -4.82
CA GLU A 51 7.89 17.93 -6.23
C GLU A 51 6.59 17.36 -6.80
N MET A 52 5.58 18.22 -6.93
CA MET A 52 4.28 17.86 -7.50
C MET A 52 4.30 18.00 -9.03
N ALA A 53 3.88 16.95 -9.74
CA ALA A 53 3.57 17.01 -11.16
C ALA A 53 2.04 17.07 -11.34
N CYS A 54 1.56 18.06 -12.09
CA CYS A 54 0.15 18.24 -12.43
C CYS A 54 -0.27 17.26 -13.53
N ASN A 55 -0.20 15.98 -13.23
CA ASN A 55 -0.65 14.86 -14.06
C ASN A 55 -1.08 13.69 -13.15
N GLY A 56 -1.96 12.83 -13.66
CA GLY A 56 -2.27 11.55 -13.04
C GLY A 56 -1.25 10.47 -13.45
N LEU A 57 -1.48 9.25 -12.96
CA LEU A 57 -0.67 8.08 -13.31
C LEU A 57 -0.60 7.87 -14.83
N PHE A 58 -1.71 8.14 -15.52
CA PHE A 58 -1.87 8.01 -16.97
C PHE A 58 -1.97 9.37 -17.70
N GLY A 59 -1.27 10.40 -17.19
CA GLY A 59 -1.25 11.71 -17.85
C GLY A 59 -2.42 12.60 -17.45
N ALA A 60 -2.86 13.47 -18.37
CA ALA A 60 -3.86 14.52 -18.11
C ALA A 60 -5.04 14.46 -19.10
N GLY A 61 -5.46 13.24 -19.49
CA GLY A 61 -6.53 13.04 -20.48
C GLY A 61 -7.87 13.65 -20.05
N ARG A 62 -8.63 14.16 -21.04
CA ARG A 62 -9.90 14.86 -20.82
C ARG A 62 -11.06 13.91 -20.55
N GLY A 63 -11.14 13.37 -19.32
CA GLY A 63 -12.25 12.51 -18.89
C GLY A 63 -12.08 11.02 -19.20
N GLY A 64 -10.95 10.64 -19.78
CA GLY A 64 -10.53 9.25 -19.98
C GLY A 64 -9.01 9.15 -20.10
N ASP A 65 -8.44 7.97 -19.84
CA ASP A 65 -6.98 7.79 -19.80
C ASP A 65 -6.33 8.04 -21.16
N ILE A 66 -6.96 7.58 -22.26
CA ILE A 66 -6.41 7.69 -23.62
C ILE A 66 -6.87 8.93 -24.39
N GLU A 67 -7.65 9.79 -23.75
CA GLU A 67 -8.14 11.02 -24.37
C GLU A 67 -7.00 12.03 -24.54
N PRO A 68 -7.11 12.97 -25.51
CA PRO A 68 -6.15 14.05 -25.64
C PRO A 68 -5.94 14.78 -24.30
N PRO A 69 -4.68 15.18 -23.98
CA PRO A 69 -4.39 15.85 -22.73
C PRO A 69 -5.11 17.20 -22.67
N ASP A 70 -5.72 17.51 -21.52
CA ASP A 70 -6.39 18.78 -21.28
C ASP A 70 -5.39 19.84 -20.82
N PRO A 71 -5.12 20.89 -21.62
CA PRO A 71 -4.20 21.96 -21.24
C PRO A 71 -4.71 22.80 -20.05
N ASN A 72 -5.99 22.70 -19.70
CA ASN A 72 -6.62 23.42 -18.59
C ASN A 72 -6.94 22.51 -17.39
N CYS A 73 -6.34 21.31 -17.34
CA CYS A 73 -6.53 20.40 -16.22
C CYS A 73 -6.03 21.05 -14.91
N SER A 74 -6.88 21.03 -13.88
CA SER A 74 -6.57 21.58 -12.56
C SER A 74 -6.52 20.47 -11.51
N TYR A 75 -5.62 20.64 -10.55
CA TYR A 75 -5.38 19.70 -9.46
C TYR A 75 -5.57 20.43 -8.13
N THR A 76 -6.15 19.74 -7.15
CA THR A 76 -6.45 20.30 -5.83
C THR A 76 -5.67 19.55 -4.76
N LEU A 77 -4.95 20.30 -3.92
CA LEU A 77 -4.39 19.76 -2.69
C LEU A 77 -5.54 19.50 -1.70
N ARG A 78 -5.94 18.23 -1.58
CA ARG A 78 -7.01 17.76 -0.69
C ARG A 78 -6.52 17.46 0.72
N GLU A 79 -5.29 16.98 0.82
CA GLU A 79 -4.70 16.60 2.10
C GLU A 79 -3.24 17.02 2.16
N CYS A 80 -2.86 17.69 3.24
CA CYS A 80 -1.47 18.00 3.58
C CYS A 80 -1.39 18.07 5.10
N GLY A 81 -0.90 17.00 5.73
CA GLY A 81 -0.93 16.89 7.17
C GLY A 81 -0.04 15.78 7.71
N ILE A 82 0.24 15.86 9.00
CA ILE A 82 0.96 14.83 9.76
C ILE A 82 -0.09 14.06 10.55
N SER A 83 -0.02 12.73 10.49
CA SER A 83 -0.92 11.85 11.21
C SER A 83 -0.15 10.65 11.76
N THR A 84 -0.68 10.07 12.83
CA THR A 84 -0.17 8.83 13.40
C THR A 84 -0.72 7.63 12.65
N PHE A 85 0.12 6.61 12.43
CA PHE A 85 -0.29 5.37 11.80
C PHE A 85 -0.65 4.33 12.87
N ASP A 86 -1.88 3.84 12.84
CA ASP A 86 -2.35 2.76 13.71
C ASP A 86 -2.07 1.40 13.04
N ALA A 87 -0.98 0.75 13.46
CA ALA A 87 -0.51 -0.49 12.85
C ALA A 87 -1.48 -1.65 13.08
N ASP A 88 -2.11 -1.72 14.25
CA ASP A 88 -3.04 -2.81 14.61
C ASP A 88 -4.33 -2.69 13.79
N ALA A 89 -4.87 -1.48 13.65
CA ALA A 89 -6.02 -1.23 12.79
C ALA A 89 -5.73 -1.58 11.32
N TRP A 90 -4.55 -1.17 10.83
CA TRP A 90 -4.13 -1.49 9.46
C TRP A 90 -3.98 -3.00 9.25
N GLN A 91 -3.36 -3.70 10.20
CA GLN A 91 -3.18 -5.14 10.13
C GLN A 91 -4.52 -5.88 10.17
N LEU A 92 -5.45 -5.47 11.03
CA LEU A 92 -6.82 -6.00 11.06
C LEU A 92 -7.51 -5.86 9.71
N LEU A 93 -7.43 -4.68 9.10
CA LEU A 93 -7.99 -4.44 7.78
C LEU A 93 -7.39 -5.41 6.75
N GLN A 94 -6.07 -5.58 6.72
CA GLN A 94 -5.42 -6.54 5.81
C GLN A 94 -5.89 -7.98 6.06
N CYS A 95 -6.01 -8.40 7.32
CA CYS A 95 -6.48 -9.73 7.68
C CYS A 95 -7.92 -9.96 7.18
N VAL A 96 -8.82 -9.00 7.42
CA VAL A 96 -10.22 -9.11 6.99
C VAL A 96 -10.32 -9.09 5.46
N THR A 97 -9.60 -8.21 4.77
CA THR A 97 -9.58 -8.18 3.30
C THR A 97 -9.08 -9.50 2.71
N PHE A 98 -8.04 -10.10 3.29
CA PHE A 98 -7.56 -11.41 2.84
C PHE A 98 -8.60 -12.52 3.07
N LEU A 99 -9.22 -12.55 4.24
CA LEU A 99 -10.26 -13.54 4.58
C LEU A 99 -11.48 -13.40 3.67
N GLU A 100 -11.90 -12.17 3.39
CA GLU A 100 -12.97 -11.85 2.46
C GLU A 100 -12.63 -12.31 1.04
N GLY A 101 -11.41 -12.03 0.56
CA GLY A 101 -10.91 -12.53 -0.72
C GLY A 101 -10.92 -14.06 -0.81
N CYS A 102 -10.56 -14.77 0.26
CA CYS A 102 -10.68 -16.22 0.34
C CYS A 102 -12.14 -16.69 0.29
N ALA A 103 -13.02 -16.04 1.04
CA ALA A 103 -14.44 -16.39 1.10
C ALA A 103 -15.16 -16.15 -0.24
N THR A 104 -14.77 -15.13 -0.99
CA THR A 104 -15.39 -14.78 -2.28
C THR A 104 -14.80 -15.56 -3.45
N SER A 105 -13.47 -15.76 -3.47
CA SER A 105 -12.77 -16.33 -4.63
C SER A 105 -12.70 -17.85 -4.66
N LEU A 106 -12.76 -18.53 -3.50
CA LEU A 106 -12.65 -20.00 -3.47
C LEU A 106 -13.90 -20.70 -4.01
N PRO A 107 -13.75 -21.86 -4.68
CA PRO A 107 -14.87 -22.61 -5.26
C PRO A 107 -15.94 -23.01 -4.21
N VAL A 108 -17.19 -23.14 -4.69
CA VAL A 108 -18.29 -23.66 -3.87
C VAL A 108 -17.99 -25.10 -3.42
N GLY A 109 -18.34 -25.43 -2.18
CA GLY A 109 -18.03 -26.74 -1.57
C GLY A 109 -16.63 -26.85 -0.96
N ASN A 110 -15.76 -25.84 -1.14
CA ASN A 110 -14.44 -25.84 -0.51
C ASN A 110 -14.56 -25.47 0.99
N THR A 111 -14.05 -26.34 1.87
CA THR A 111 -14.07 -26.11 3.33
C THR A 111 -13.30 -24.86 3.73
N ARG A 112 -12.18 -24.54 3.06
CA ARG A 112 -11.38 -23.34 3.33
C ARG A 112 -12.15 -22.04 3.12
N LYS A 113 -13.07 -22.02 2.16
CA LYS A 113 -14.00 -20.89 1.91
C LYS A 113 -14.85 -20.64 3.15
N GLN A 114 -15.45 -21.69 3.69
CA GLN A 114 -16.33 -21.62 4.87
C GLN A 114 -15.53 -21.28 6.13
N THR A 115 -14.33 -21.85 6.29
CA THR A 115 -13.45 -21.52 7.41
C THR A 115 -13.00 -20.06 7.38
N ALA A 116 -12.65 -19.52 6.20
CA ALA A 116 -12.29 -18.11 6.04
C ALA A 116 -13.45 -17.18 6.39
N LEU A 117 -14.64 -17.46 5.85
CA LEU A 117 -15.85 -16.69 6.14
C LEU A 117 -16.20 -16.72 7.63
N HIS A 118 -16.14 -17.90 8.25
CA HIS A 118 -16.39 -18.06 9.68
C HIS A 118 -15.36 -17.29 10.52
N CYS A 119 -14.09 -17.32 10.14
CA CYS A 119 -13.04 -16.53 10.79
C CYS A 119 -13.30 -15.03 10.66
N ALA A 120 -13.62 -14.53 9.47
CA ALA A 120 -13.94 -13.11 9.24
C ALA A 120 -15.11 -12.66 10.12
N ASN A 121 -16.19 -13.47 10.19
CA ASN A 121 -17.34 -13.18 11.05
C ASN A 121 -16.94 -13.10 12.53
N ARG A 122 -16.04 -13.98 12.99
CA ARG A 122 -15.54 -13.94 14.38
C ARG A 122 -14.68 -12.71 14.66
N VAL A 123 -13.85 -12.29 13.70
CA VAL A 123 -13.05 -11.06 13.83
C VAL A 123 -13.98 -9.85 13.93
N ILE A 124 -14.94 -9.72 13.02
CA ILE A 124 -15.91 -8.62 13.00
C ILE A 124 -16.70 -8.55 14.31
N ASN A 125 -17.18 -9.69 14.81
CA ASN A 125 -17.92 -9.73 16.07
C ASN A 125 -17.07 -9.41 17.31
N ALA A 126 -15.75 -9.48 17.21
CA ALA A 126 -14.83 -9.26 18.32
C ALA A 126 -14.24 -7.84 18.35
N VAL A 127 -14.34 -7.09 17.24
CA VAL A 127 -13.74 -5.77 17.06
C VAL A 127 -14.82 -4.70 17.05
N ASP A 128 -14.71 -3.75 17.96
CA ASP A 128 -15.42 -2.48 17.88
C ASP A 128 -14.48 -1.44 17.27
N VAL A 129 -14.84 -0.89 16.11
CA VAL A 129 -14.04 0.11 15.38
C VAL A 129 -13.86 1.42 16.16
N MET A 130 -14.67 1.65 17.20
CA MET A 130 -14.56 2.81 18.08
C MET A 130 -13.73 2.55 19.33
N ASP A 131 -13.37 1.28 19.62
CA ASP A 131 -12.57 0.89 20.78
C ASP A 131 -11.32 0.09 20.38
N LYS A 132 -10.17 0.79 20.41
CA LYS A 132 -8.86 0.22 20.08
C LYS A 132 -8.45 -0.94 20.98
N HIS A 133 -8.95 -1.04 22.21
CA HIS A 133 -8.62 -2.15 23.11
C HIS A 133 -9.14 -3.49 22.58
N THR A 134 -10.13 -3.47 21.69
CA THR A 134 -10.67 -4.68 21.06
C THR A 134 -9.81 -5.23 19.91
N TYR A 135 -8.89 -4.42 19.37
CA TYR A 135 -8.17 -4.76 18.13
C TYR A 135 -7.28 -5.99 18.29
N GLY A 136 -6.55 -6.08 19.41
CA GLY A 136 -5.70 -7.23 19.71
C GLY A 136 -6.47 -8.55 19.70
N LYS A 137 -7.71 -8.58 20.22
CA LYS A 137 -8.56 -9.77 20.21
C LYS A 137 -8.94 -10.21 18.80
N GLY A 138 -9.21 -9.25 17.90
CA GLY A 138 -9.47 -9.54 16.49
C GLY A 138 -8.24 -10.13 15.79
N LEU A 139 -7.06 -9.54 16.04
CA LEU A 139 -5.79 -10.04 15.51
C LEU A 139 -5.49 -11.47 16.00
N GLU A 140 -5.70 -11.77 17.27
CA GLU A 140 -5.51 -13.12 17.82
C GLU A 140 -6.41 -14.18 17.15
N ILE A 141 -7.65 -13.80 16.81
CA ILE A 141 -8.56 -14.71 16.09
C ILE A 141 -8.04 -14.97 14.69
N ALA A 142 -7.61 -13.92 13.97
CA ALA A 142 -7.05 -14.03 12.63
C ALA A 142 -5.73 -14.84 12.62
N ASP A 143 -4.83 -14.59 13.56
CA ASP A 143 -3.55 -15.31 13.69
C ASP A 143 -3.76 -16.81 13.90
N LYS A 144 -4.76 -17.20 14.71
CA LYS A 144 -5.11 -18.63 14.87
C LYS A 144 -5.51 -19.28 13.55
N TYR A 145 -6.27 -18.56 12.71
CA TYR A 145 -6.61 -19.05 11.37
C TYR A 145 -5.38 -19.18 10.47
N PHE A 146 -4.47 -18.20 10.49
CA PHE A 146 -3.27 -18.23 9.66
C PHE A 146 -2.30 -19.35 10.07
N ILE A 147 -2.07 -19.52 11.37
CA ILE A 147 -1.24 -20.61 11.89
C ILE A 147 -1.85 -21.98 11.52
N GLN A 148 -3.15 -22.18 11.73
CA GLN A 148 -3.83 -23.45 11.43
C GLN A 148 -3.89 -23.76 9.93
N SER A 149 -3.93 -22.75 9.07
CA SER A 149 -3.93 -22.92 7.62
C SER A 149 -2.52 -23.21 7.04
N GLY A 150 -1.49 -23.32 7.88
CA GLY A 150 -0.10 -23.49 7.45
C GLY A 150 0.52 -22.20 6.88
N THR A 151 -0.15 -21.06 7.10
CA THR A 151 0.35 -19.72 6.76
C THR A 151 0.95 -19.03 7.99
N SER A 152 1.55 -19.81 8.91
CA SER A 152 2.37 -19.27 9.99
C SER A 152 3.45 -18.39 9.37
N ARG A 153 3.46 -17.09 9.69
CA ARG A 153 4.35 -16.03 9.17
C ARG A 153 5.72 -16.56 8.70
N PRO A 154 5.87 -17.09 7.47
CA PRO A 154 7.14 -17.60 7.04
C PRO A 154 7.81 -16.43 6.34
N HIS A 155 8.21 -15.44 7.13
CA HIS A 155 9.25 -14.52 6.68
C HIS A 155 10.56 -15.29 6.46
N ASP A 156 10.68 -16.50 7.02
CA ASP A 156 11.81 -17.39 6.79
C ASP A 156 11.47 -18.48 5.76
N SER A 157 12.13 -18.41 4.61
CA SER A 157 12.19 -19.46 3.58
C SER A 157 12.44 -20.87 4.15
N LYS A 158 13.13 -20.98 5.29
CA LYS A 158 13.41 -22.25 5.98
C LYS A 158 12.18 -22.84 6.65
N GLU A 159 11.26 -22.03 7.16
CA GLU A 159 10.00 -22.53 7.73
C GLU A 159 9.06 -23.02 6.64
N PHE A 160 8.98 -22.30 5.51
CA PHE A 160 8.22 -22.77 4.37
C PHE A 160 8.78 -24.09 3.83
N ALA A 161 10.11 -24.22 3.71
CA ALA A 161 10.75 -25.47 3.27
C ALA A 161 10.44 -26.67 4.19
N ARG A 162 10.19 -26.46 5.49
CA ARG A 162 9.81 -27.50 6.45
C ARG A 162 8.40 -28.04 6.25
N THR A 163 7.53 -27.32 5.53
CA THR A 163 6.16 -27.80 5.24
C THR A 163 6.14 -28.97 4.24
N GLY A 164 7.23 -29.21 3.52
CA GLY A 164 7.30 -30.21 2.44
C GLY A 164 6.46 -29.85 1.21
N VAL A 165 5.88 -28.65 1.17
CA VAL A 165 5.10 -28.14 0.05
C VAL A 165 6.02 -27.51 -0.98
N THR A 166 5.98 -28.00 -2.22
CA THR A 166 6.67 -27.35 -3.34
C THR A 166 5.90 -26.09 -3.75
N PRO A 167 6.52 -24.90 -3.77
CA PRO A 167 5.85 -23.69 -4.25
C PRO A 167 5.49 -23.85 -5.73
N THR A 168 4.25 -23.53 -6.08
CA THR A 168 3.75 -23.51 -7.47
C THR A 168 3.50 -22.09 -7.98
N VAL A 169 3.51 -21.10 -7.09
CA VAL A 169 3.30 -19.69 -7.38
C VAL A 169 4.54 -18.91 -6.97
N PHE A 170 5.06 -18.10 -7.89
CA PHE A 170 6.20 -17.22 -7.68
C PHE A 170 5.73 -15.77 -7.84
N ALA A 171 5.93 -14.95 -6.82
CA ALA A 171 5.60 -13.52 -6.86
C ALA A 171 6.87 -12.72 -7.15
N ILE A 172 6.84 -11.89 -8.20
CA ILE A 172 7.93 -10.99 -8.57
C ILE A 172 7.36 -9.58 -8.66
N GLY A 173 7.94 -8.65 -7.89
CA GLY A 173 7.61 -7.23 -7.98
C GLY A 173 8.08 -6.66 -9.33
N ASN A 174 7.19 -5.94 -10.03
CA ASN A 174 7.53 -5.25 -11.27
C ASN A 174 6.97 -3.83 -11.26
N CYS A 175 7.58 -2.95 -12.06
CA CYS A 175 7.12 -1.58 -12.27
C CYS A 175 7.32 -1.24 -13.74
N HIS A 176 6.30 -1.51 -14.55
CA HIS A 176 6.28 -1.13 -15.96
C HIS A 176 6.11 0.38 -16.09
N ILE A 177 6.97 1.03 -16.88
CA ILE A 177 6.92 2.46 -17.17
C ILE A 177 7.08 2.65 -18.67
N ASP A 178 6.02 3.12 -19.33
CA ASP A 178 6.11 3.51 -20.74
C ASP A 178 7.05 4.69 -20.93
N THR A 179 7.93 4.59 -21.93
CA THR A 179 8.96 5.63 -22.15
C THR A 179 8.38 6.95 -22.64
N ALA A 180 7.31 6.90 -23.45
CA ALA A 180 6.52 8.04 -23.87
C ALA A 180 5.17 7.53 -24.39
N TRP A 181 4.14 7.58 -23.55
CA TRP A 181 2.78 7.18 -23.93
C TRP A 181 1.83 8.39 -23.81
N LEU A 182 1.34 8.66 -22.60
CA LEU A 182 0.41 9.77 -22.32
C LEU A 182 1.12 10.96 -21.63
N TRP A 183 2.44 11.01 -21.78
CA TRP A 183 3.31 12.03 -21.24
C TRP A 183 4.59 12.16 -22.08
N PRO A 184 5.26 13.32 -22.06
CA PRO A 184 6.52 13.50 -22.76
C PRO A 184 7.66 12.73 -22.07
N TYR A 185 8.74 12.44 -22.81
CA TYR A 185 9.92 11.74 -22.26
C TYR A 185 10.51 12.39 -21.00
N ALA A 186 10.42 13.72 -20.89
CA ALA A 186 10.85 14.45 -19.68
C ALA A 186 10.13 13.95 -18.42
N GLU A 187 8.86 13.55 -18.53
CA GLU A 187 8.07 13.02 -17.42
C GLU A 187 8.49 11.60 -17.04
N THR A 188 8.87 10.77 -18.01
CA THR A 188 9.37 9.42 -17.76
C THR A 188 10.58 9.44 -16.83
N ARG A 189 11.49 10.40 -17.01
CA ARG A 189 12.65 10.56 -16.10
C ARG A 189 12.20 10.73 -14.64
N ARG A 190 11.13 11.49 -14.42
CA ARG A 190 10.55 11.75 -13.09
C ARG A 190 9.75 10.56 -12.57
N LYS A 191 8.97 9.89 -13.43
CA LYS A 191 8.27 8.63 -13.10
C LYS A 191 9.25 7.55 -12.66
N CYS A 192 10.35 7.35 -13.38
CA CYS A 192 11.40 6.41 -12.99
C CYS A 192 12.00 6.77 -11.62
N ALA A 193 12.36 8.03 -11.38
CA ALA A 193 12.90 8.47 -10.09
C ALA A 193 11.93 8.20 -8.92
N ARG A 194 10.64 8.56 -9.09
CA ARG A 194 9.58 8.34 -8.09
C ARG A 194 9.35 6.85 -7.81
N SER A 195 9.22 6.05 -8.87
CA SER A 195 8.96 4.62 -8.76
C SER A 195 10.15 3.89 -8.14
N TRP A 196 11.36 4.09 -8.66
CA TRP A 196 12.52 3.30 -8.25
C TRP A 196 13.04 3.68 -6.86
N SER A 197 13.00 4.95 -6.48
CA SER A 197 13.32 5.35 -5.09
C SER A 197 12.38 4.69 -4.08
N THR A 198 11.09 4.62 -4.42
CA THR A 198 10.09 3.90 -3.62
C THR A 198 10.41 2.41 -3.54
N GLN A 199 10.78 1.77 -4.65
CA GLN A 199 11.13 0.34 -4.64
C GLN A 199 12.42 0.07 -3.85
N VAL A 200 13.46 0.91 -3.98
CA VAL A 200 14.67 0.80 -3.17
C VAL A 200 14.35 0.88 -1.68
N ARG A 201 13.51 1.84 -1.29
CA ARG A 201 13.04 1.95 0.10
C ARG A 201 12.24 0.72 0.54
N ASN A 202 11.37 0.20 -0.31
CA ASN A 202 10.58 -0.99 -0.01
C ASN A 202 11.47 -2.23 0.17
N MET A 203 12.47 -2.43 -0.70
CA MET A 203 13.43 -3.53 -0.57
C MET A 203 14.23 -3.43 0.73
N GLY A 204 14.56 -2.23 1.20
CA GLY A 204 15.18 -2.04 2.51
C GLY A 204 14.26 -2.32 3.69
N LYS A 205 12.94 -2.12 3.53
CA LYS A 205 11.94 -2.34 4.59
C LYS A 205 11.44 -3.79 4.64
N TYR A 206 11.37 -4.47 3.50
CA TYR A 206 10.84 -5.82 3.33
C TYR A 206 11.91 -6.69 2.64
N PRO A 207 12.90 -7.19 3.40
CA PRO A 207 13.98 -8.02 2.87
C PRO A 207 13.53 -9.43 2.50
#